data_AF-A0A5C7N864-F1
#
_entry.id   AF-A0A5C7N864-F1
#
_cell.length_a   1.000
_cell.length_b   1.000
_cell.length_c   1.000
_cell.angle_alpha   90.00
_cell.angle_beta   90.00
_cell.angle_gamma   90.00
#
_symmetry.space_group_name_H-M   'P 1'
#
loop_
_entity.id
_entity.type
_entity.pdbx_description
1 polymer ?
#
loop_
_entity_poly.entity_id
_entity_poly.type
_entity_poly.pdbx_seq_one_letter_code
_entity_poly.pdbx_strand_id
1 'polypeptide(L)'
;MGWSTLYVHGKPGFEEEVLEQLERSSIGFMPGSVSGEENISLYWVDERTNTRDFKKAIGRDIVFRYRLRVFKSLEEVHAFQDERLASQFFTPQEEALIREMEHWDETHPNHQHYKHSA
;
A
#
# COMPACT_ATOMS: atom_id res chain seq x y z
N MET A 1 11.93 27.71 5.65
CA MET A 1 10.97 26.72 5.14
C MET A 1 10.87 25.66 6.23
N GLY A 2 9.71 25.44 6.86
CA GLY A 2 9.56 24.57 8.04
C GLY A 2 8.52 23.46 7.84
N TRP A 3 8.27 23.10 6.58
CA TRP A 3 7.30 22.08 6.19
C TRP A 3 8.00 21.00 5.38
N SER A 4 7.56 19.76 5.55
CA SER A 4 7.97 18.58 4.78
C SER A 4 6.74 17.91 4.18
N THR A 5 6.92 17.26 3.03
CA THR A 5 5.83 16.57 2.32
C THR A 5 5.82 15.09 2.72
N LEU A 6 4.64 14.58 3.04
CA LEU A 6 4.37 13.16 3.21
C LEU A 6 3.32 12.70 2.21
N TYR A 7 3.61 11.58 1.56
CA TYR A 7 2.67 10.87 0.71
C TYR A 7 2.14 9.67 1.46
N VAL A 8 0.82 9.54 1.55
CA VAL A 8 0.15 8.44 2.24
C VAL A 8 -0.58 7.61 1.21
N HIS A 9 -0.22 6.34 1.10
CA HIS A 9 -0.91 5.35 0.28
C HIS A 9 -1.70 4.40 1.17
N GLY A 10 -2.95 4.11 0.82
CA GLY A 10 -3.83 3.26 1.60
C GLY A 10 -4.80 2.42 0.77
N LYS A 11 -5.72 1.75 1.45
CA LYS A 11 -6.99 1.30 0.84
C LYS A 11 -7.95 2.48 0.73
N PRO A 12 -8.89 2.48 -0.23
CA PRO A 12 -9.84 3.58 -0.41
C PRO A 12 -10.57 3.98 0.88
N GLY A 13 -10.81 5.28 1.06
CA GLY A 13 -11.64 5.83 2.14
C GLY A 13 -10.90 6.03 3.47
N PHE A 14 -9.59 6.22 3.43
CA PHE A 14 -8.78 6.52 4.62
C PHE A 14 -8.63 8.03 4.87
N GLU A 15 -8.88 8.83 3.85
CA GLU A 15 -8.51 10.24 3.78
C GLU A 15 -9.21 11.07 4.86
N GLU A 16 -10.52 10.84 5.02
CA GLU A 16 -11.35 11.51 6.02
C GLU A 16 -10.97 11.13 7.45
N GLU A 17 -10.74 9.84 7.72
CA GLU A 17 -10.33 9.38 9.05
C GLU A 17 -8.93 9.89 9.42
N VAL A 18 -8.01 9.95 8.45
CA VAL A 18 -6.68 10.54 8.68
C VAL A 18 -6.79 12.03 8.99
N LEU A 19 -7.59 12.77 8.23
CA LEU A 19 -7.83 14.20 8.49
C LEU A 19 -8.38 14.42 9.89
N GLU A 20 -9.44 13.70 10.27
CA GLU A 20 -10.07 13.84 11.58
C GLU A 20 -9.08 13.60 12.73
N GLN A 21 -8.21 12.59 12.60
CA GLN A 21 -7.19 12.33 13.63
C GLN A 21 -6.10 13.41 13.66
N LEU A 22 -5.68 13.92 12.51
CA LEU A 22 -4.69 15.00 12.45
C LEU A 22 -5.24 16.29 13.06
N GLU A 23 -6.51 16.64 12.82
CA GLU A 23 -7.19 17.79 13.43
C GLU A 23 -7.26 17.70 14.96
N ARG A 24 -7.39 16.48 15.49
CA ARG A 24 -7.37 16.21 16.94
C ARG A 24 -5.95 16.13 17.52
N SER A 25 -4.93 16.12 16.67
CA SER A 25 -3.53 16.00 17.07
C SER A 25 -2.89 17.37 17.29
N SER A 26 -1.69 17.37 17.88
CA SER A 26 -0.86 18.58 18.00
C SER A 26 0.08 18.81 16.80
N ILE A 27 -0.02 17.99 15.75
CA ILE A 27 0.85 18.12 14.57
C ILE A 27 0.31 19.23 13.68
N GLY A 28 1.14 20.22 13.39
CA GLY A 28 0.83 21.19 12.33
C GLY A 28 0.81 20.47 10.99
N PHE A 29 -0.33 20.49 10.31
CA PHE A 29 -0.50 19.86 9.02
C PHE A 29 -1.31 20.74 8.06
N MET A 30 -1.12 20.50 6.76
CA MET A 30 -1.94 21.06 5.68
C MET A 30 -2.19 19.93 4.67
N PRO A 31 -3.44 19.61 4.36
CA PRO A 31 -3.75 18.60 3.35
C PRO A 31 -3.52 19.16 1.94
N GLY A 32 -3.07 18.30 1.04
CA GLY A 32 -2.96 18.58 -0.38
C GLY A 32 -3.63 17.49 -1.21
N SER A 33 -3.80 17.77 -2.50
CA SER A 33 -4.34 16.81 -3.46
C SER A 33 -3.25 16.33 -4.42
N VAL A 34 -3.30 15.04 -4.75
CA VAL A 34 -2.54 14.47 -5.86
C VAL A 34 -3.56 14.14 -6.95
N SER A 35 -3.46 14.82 -8.08
CA SER A 35 -4.32 14.54 -9.23
C SER A 35 -3.82 13.29 -9.95
N GLY A 36 -4.71 12.30 -10.15
CA GLY A 36 -4.45 11.17 -11.04
C GLY A 36 -3.89 9.90 -10.39
N GLU A 37 -3.61 9.88 -9.09
CA GLU A 37 -3.21 8.66 -8.37
C GLU A 37 -4.28 8.25 -7.35
N GLU A 38 -4.97 7.14 -7.63
CA GLU A 38 -5.97 6.58 -6.71
C GLU A 38 -5.31 6.07 -5.42
N ASN A 39 -5.97 6.29 -4.29
CA ASN A 39 -5.54 5.83 -2.97
C ASN A 39 -4.27 6.50 -2.43
N ILE A 40 -3.93 7.69 -2.94
CA ILE A 40 -2.80 8.48 -2.45
C ILE A 40 -3.30 9.86 -2.00
N SER A 41 -2.85 10.25 -0.81
CA SER A 41 -3.07 11.58 -0.25
C SER A 41 -1.75 12.25 0.09
N LEU A 42 -1.71 13.57 -0.05
CA LEU A 42 -0.55 14.39 0.26
C LEU A 42 -0.83 15.21 1.52
N TYR A 43 0.17 15.27 2.40
CA TYR A 43 0.12 16.11 3.59
C TYR A 43 1.45 16.87 3.72
N TRP A 44 1.37 18.19 3.87
CA TRP A 44 2.48 18.97 4.37
C TRP A 44 2.43 18.97 5.89
N VAL A 45 3.52 18.62 6.54
CA VAL A 45 3.65 18.58 8.01
C VAL A 45 4.89 19.35 8.45
N ASP A 46 4.97 19.76 9.71
CA ASP A 46 6.19 20.39 10.24
C ASP A 46 7.42 19.54 9.91
N GLU A 47 8.52 20.16 9.46
CA GLU A 47 9.75 19.46 9.04
C GLU A 47 10.34 18.51 10.11
N ARG A 48 10.06 18.76 11.39
CA ARG A 48 10.48 17.90 12.51
C ARG A 48 9.62 16.65 12.64
N THR A 49 8.45 16.62 12.01
CA THR A 49 7.52 15.49 12.02
C THR A 49 8.06 14.38 11.14
N ASN A 50 8.52 13.30 11.76
CA ASN A 50 8.88 12.10 11.02
C ASN A 50 7.65 11.19 10.78
N THR A 51 7.82 10.20 9.91
CA THR A 51 6.75 9.25 9.54
C THR A 51 6.19 8.47 10.73
N ARG A 52 6.98 8.23 11.78
CA ARG A 52 6.53 7.55 12.99
C ARG A 52 5.61 8.45 13.80
N ASP A 53 5.95 9.73 13.94
CA ASP A 53 5.13 10.67 14.71
C ASP A 53 3.82 10.96 13.98
N PHE A 54 3.85 11.05 12.66
CA PHE A 54 2.63 11.09 11.83
C PHE A 54 1.75 9.85 12.05
N LYS A 55 2.32 8.64 11.97
CA LYS A 55 1.59 7.37 12.20
C LYS A 55 1.01 7.27 13.61
N LYS A 56 1.68 7.86 14.60
CA LYS A 56 1.16 7.92 15.98
C LYS A 56 -0.03 8.86 16.09
N ALA A 57 0.03 10.02 15.43
CA ALA A 57 -1.07 10.99 15.45
C ALA A 57 -2.35 10.45 14.81
N ILE A 58 -2.24 9.74 13.68
CA ILE A 58 -3.40 9.12 13.02
C ILE A 58 -3.89 7.84 13.71
N GLY A 59 -3.10 7.29 14.63
CA GLY A 59 -3.48 6.10 15.38
C GLY A 59 -3.24 4.77 14.66
N ARG A 60 -2.93 3.75 15.48
CA ARG A 60 -2.62 2.39 15.03
C ARG A 60 -3.75 1.76 14.20
N ASP A 61 -4.99 1.94 14.65
CA ASP A 61 -6.13 1.23 14.07
C ASP A 61 -6.37 1.63 12.61
N ILE A 62 -6.26 2.93 12.30
CA ILE A 62 -6.36 3.47 10.94
C ILE A 62 -5.20 2.96 10.08
N VAL A 63 -3.97 2.99 10.60
CA VAL A 63 -2.78 2.47 9.89
C VAL A 63 -2.98 1.02 9.46
N PHE A 64 -3.49 0.15 10.35
CA PHE A 64 -3.66 -1.26 10.02
C PHE A 64 -4.90 -1.53 9.17
N ARG A 65 -6.05 -0.89 9.46
CA ARG A 65 -7.31 -1.07 8.72
C ARG A 65 -7.12 -0.76 7.23
N TYR A 66 -6.47 0.37 6.95
CA TYR A 66 -6.24 0.85 5.59
C TYR A 66 -4.88 0.44 5.02
N ARG A 67 -4.07 -0.31 5.77
CA ARG A 67 -2.70 -0.73 5.38
C ARG A 67 -1.83 0.47 4.95
N LEU A 68 -1.89 1.55 5.70
CA LEU A 68 -1.25 2.81 5.33
C LEU A 68 0.27 2.67 5.22
N ARG A 69 0.80 3.14 4.10
CA ARG A 69 2.22 3.39 3.86
C ARG A 69 2.43 4.89 3.77
N VAL A 70 3.52 5.37 4.36
CA VAL A 70 3.85 6.80 4.41
C VAL A 70 5.25 6.95 3.83
N PHE A 71 5.37 7.78 2.81
CA PHE A 71 6.57 8.03 2.03
C PHE A 71 6.95 9.49 2.12
N LYS A 72 8.25 9.79 1.94
CA LYS A 72 8.78 11.15 1.99
C LYS A 72 8.98 11.77 0.61
N SER A 73 8.94 10.96 -0.43
CA SER A 73 9.09 11.41 -1.81
C SER A 73 8.17 10.64 -2.74
N LEU A 74 7.94 11.20 -3.93
CA LEU A 74 7.13 10.55 -4.95
C LEU A 74 7.86 9.36 -5.57
N GLU A 75 9.20 9.39 -5.64
CA GLU A 75 10.01 8.27 -6.12
C GLU A 75 9.84 7.03 -5.24
N GLU A 76 9.75 7.20 -3.92
CA GLU A 76 9.45 6.10 -2.99
C GLU A 76 8.06 5.50 -3.24
N VAL A 77 7.08 6.34 -3.60
CA VAL A 77 5.72 5.91 -3.96
C VAL A 77 5.74 5.08 -5.24
N HIS A 78 6.42 5.57 -6.28
CA HIS A 78 6.50 4.88 -7.57
C HIS A 78 7.24 3.55 -7.46
N ALA A 79 8.37 3.51 -6.74
CA ALA A 79 9.08 2.25 -6.49
C ALA A 79 8.19 1.21 -5.77
N PHE A 80 7.39 1.64 -4.79
CA PHE A 80 6.45 0.74 -4.12
C PHE A 80 5.36 0.22 -5.07
N GLN A 81 4.83 1.07 -5.97
CA GLN A 81 3.84 0.64 -6.96
C GLN A 81 4.42 -0.36 -7.96
N ASP A 82 5.64 -0.10 -8.45
CA ASP A 82 6.35 -0.97 -9.39
C ASP A 82 6.61 -2.35 -8.80
N GLU A 83 7.10 -2.43 -7.55
CA GLU A 83 7.27 -3.70 -6.83
C GLU A 83 5.94 -4.45 -6.67
N ARG A 84 4.85 -3.71 -6.41
CA ARG A 84 3.51 -4.29 -6.24
C ARG A 84 2.91 -4.79 -7.56
N LEU A 85 3.29 -4.20 -8.68
CA LEU A 85 2.94 -4.68 -10.02
C LEU A 85 3.79 -5.90 -10.38
N ALA A 86 5.11 -5.85 -10.17
CA ALA A 86 6.01 -6.96 -10.44
C ALA A 86 5.61 -8.24 -9.67
N SER A 87 5.18 -8.10 -8.42
CA SER A 87 4.71 -9.23 -7.59
C SER A 87 3.35 -9.82 -7.99
N GLN A 88 2.61 -9.20 -8.92
CA GLN A 88 1.37 -9.77 -9.48
C GLN A 88 1.64 -10.71 -10.65
N PHE A 89 2.85 -10.70 -11.21
CA PHE A 89 3.24 -11.57 -12.30
C PHE A 89 4.09 -12.72 -11.76
N PHE A 90 3.87 -13.92 -12.28
CA PHE A 90 4.75 -15.04 -12.02
C PHE A 90 6.11 -14.79 -12.67
N THR A 91 7.16 -15.18 -11.99
CA THR A 91 8.49 -15.24 -12.61
C THR A 91 8.47 -16.26 -13.76
N PRO A 92 9.34 -16.13 -14.79
CA PRO A 92 9.41 -17.11 -15.87
C PRO A 92 9.61 -18.57 -15.38
N GLN A 93 10.27 -18.72 -14.23
CA GLN A 93 10.46 -20.02 -13.56
C GLN A 93 9.14 -20.55 -12.99
N GLU A 94 8.37 -19.71 -12.30
CA GLU A 94 7.05 -20.09 -11.77
C GLU A 94 6.06 -20.38 -12.91
N GLU A 95 6.09 -19.59 -13.99
CA GLU A 95 5.29 -19.87 -15.19
C GLU A 95 5.64 -21.23 -15.81
N ALA A 96 6.93 -21.59 -15.85
CA ALA A 96 7.36 -22.89 -16.34
C ALA A 96 6.84 -24.04 -15.47
N LEU A 97 6.88 -23.88 -14.14
CA LEU A 97 6.34 -24.85 -13.19
C LEU A 97 4.82 -24.98 -13.31
N ILE A 98 4.10 -23.86 -13.47
CA ILE A 98 2.64 -23.87 -13.68
C ILE A 98 2.30 -24.64 -14.96
N ARG A 99 3.01 -24.39 -16.07
CA ARG A 99 2.81 -25.12 -17.33
C ARG A 99 3.12 -26.61 -17.20
N GLU A 100 4.15 -26.97 -16.44
CA GLU A 100 4.48 -28.37 -16.18
C GLU A 100 3.38 -29.06 -15.36
N MET A 101 2.83 -28.38 -14.35
CA MET A 101 1.69 -28.87 -13.57
C MET A 101 0.43 -29.04 -14.44
N GLU A 102 0.10 -28.06 -15.28
CA GLU A 102 -1.03 -28.12 -16.21
C GLU A 102 -0.88 -29.30 -17.19
N HIS A 103 0.30 -29.49 -17.78
CA HIS A 103 0.58 -30.60 -18.68
C HIS A 103 0.50 -31.97 -17.99
N TRP A 104 0.93 -32.04 -16.72
CA TRP A 104 0.85 -33.26 -15.93
C TRP A 104 -0.60 -33.65 -15.63
N ASP A 105 -1.46 -32.67 -15.29
CA ASP A 105 -2.89 -32.88 -15.04
C ASP A 105 -3.64 -33.34 -16.31
N GLU A 106 -3.28 -32.82 -17.49
CA GLU A 106 -3.84 -33.26 -18.78
C GLU A 106 -3.47 -34.71 -19.12
N THR A 107 -2.24 -35.11 -18.81
CA THR A 107 -1.72 -36.45 -19.10
C THR A 107 -2.12 -37.49 -18.05
N HIS A 108 -2.56 -37.06 -16.86
CA HIS A 108 -2.97 -37.92 -15.75
C HIS A 108 -4.37 -37.55 -15.19
N PRO A 109 -5.45 -37.64 -15.99
CA PRO A 109 -6.78 -37.13 -15.66
C PRO A 109 -7.50 -37.85 -14.49
N ASN A 110 -6.99 -39.01 -14.06
CA ASN A 110 -7.54 -39.77 -12.92
C ASN A 110 -6.91 -39.38 -11.57
N HIS A 111 -6.01 -38.39 -11.53
CA HIS A 111 -5.43 -37.92 -10.29
C HIS A 111 -6.45 -37.02 -9.56
N GLN A 112 -7.07 -37.54 -8.49
CA GLN A 112 -7.92 -36.74 -7.63
C GLN A 112 -7.06 -35.73 -6.86
N HIS A 113 -7.06 -34.48 -7.32
CA HIS A 113 -6.65 -33.36 -6.47
C HIS A 113 -7.57 -33.31 -5.25
N TYR A 114 -6.98 -33.40 -4.05
CA TYR A 114 -7.68 -33.08 -2.81
C TYR A 114 -8.11 -31.62 -2.90
N LYS A 115 -9.38 -31.39 -3.24
CA LYS A 115 -10.02 -30.08 -3.12
C LYS A 115 -9.95 -29.70 -1.65
N HIS A 116 -9.02 -28.82 -1.29
CA HIS A 116 -9.12 -28.10 -0.03
C HIS A 116 -10.45 -27.35 -0.06
N SER A 117 -11.40 -27.84 0.74
CA SER A 117 -12.67 -27.17 0.98
C SER A 117 -12.37 -25.81 1.62
N ALA A 118 -12.92 -24.76 1.03
CA ALA A 118 -12.89 -23.40 1.53
C ALA A 118 -13.59 -23.28 2.89
#